data_AF-A0A3B5KSW6-F1
#
_entry.id   AF-A0A3B5KSW6-F1
#
_cell.length_a   1.000
_cell.length_b   1.000
_cell.length_c   1.000
_cell.angle_alpha   90.00
_cell.angle_beta   90.00
_cell.angle_gamma   90.00
#
_symmetry.space_group_name_H-M   'P 1'
#
loop_
_entity.id
_entity.type
_entity.pdbx_description
1 polymer ?
#
loop_
_entity_poly.entity_id
_entity_poly.type
_entity_poly.pdbx_seq_one_letter_code
_entity_poly.pdbx_strand_id
1 'polypeptide(L)'
;MYDVPPSSSQVGLFRKSGVKSRIQALRHMNEASGADGGGVNYEGQSAYDVADMLKQYFRDLPEPLLTSKLSETFLQIYQCKEAKKDEGSCRQLYIS
;
A
#
# COMPACT_ATOMS: atom_id res chain seq x y z
N MET A 1 24.38 25.24 -15.48
CA MET A 1 24.08 24.06 -14.65
C MET A 1 22.81 24.42 -13.89
N TYR A 2 21.62 24.06 -14.39
CA TYR A 2 20.39 24.33 -13.65
C TYR A 2 20.26 23.24 -12.59
N ASP A 3 20.48 23.59 -11.33
CA ASP A 3 19.98 22.78 -10.22
C ASP A 3 18.46 22.71 -10.37
N VAL A 4 17.96 21.59 -10.88
CA VAL A 4 16.56 21.24 -10.76
C VAL A 4 16.32 21.00 -9.28
N PRO A 5 15.59 21.87 -8.55
CA PRO A 5 15.36 21.64 -7.14
C PRO A 5 14.69 20.28 -6.99
N PRO A 6 15.11 19.43 -6.03
CA PRO A 6 14.47 18.14 -5.81
C PRO A 6 13.00 18.42 -5.59
N SER A 7 12.14 17.86 -6.44
CA SER A 7 10.71 18.12 -6.45
C SER A 7 10.13 17.85 -5.06
N SER A 8 10.00 18.90 -4.26
CA SER A 8 9.43 18.90 -2.91
C SER A 8 7.93 18.56 -2.92
N SER A 9 7.35 18.45 -4.13
CA SER A 9 5.93 18.26 -4.41
C SER A 9 5.37 16.88 -4.02
N GLN A 10 6.20 15.92 -3.59
CA GLN A 10 5.78 14.55 -3.28
C GLN A 10 6.20 14.02 -1.91
N VAL A 11 6.63 14.91 -0.99
CA VAL A 11 6.96 14.48 0.38
C VAL A 11 5.70 13.91 1.06
N GLY A 12 5.78 12.64 1.47
CA GLY A 12 4.69 11.93 2.15
C GLY A 12 3.66 11.29 1.22
N LEU A 13 4.02 10.89 0.00
CA LEU A 13 3.19 10.03 -0.85
C LEU A 13 2.71 8.79 -0.07
N PHE A 14 1.47 8.37 -0.29
CA PHE A 14 0.75 7.33 0.48
C PHE A 14 0.47 7.64 1.97
N ARG A 15 1.12 8.64 2.57
CA ARG A 15 0.87 9.09 3.95
C ARG A 15 -0.09 10.29 4.01
N LYS A 16 0.18 11.33 3.23
CA LYS A 16 -0.71 12.49 3.11
C LYS A 16 -1.94 12.10 2.30
N SER A 17 -3.10 12.51 2.78
CA SER A 17 -4.37 12.28 2.10
C SER A 17 -4.53 13.20 0.88
N GLY A 18 -5.14 12.66 -0.15
CA GLY A 18 -5.68 13.41 -1.27
C GLY A 18 -7.03 14.04 -0.94
N VAL A 19 -7.56 14.80 -1.89
CA VAL A 19 -8.86 15.48 -1.80
C VAL A 19 -9.96 14.54 -2.29
N LYS A 20 -10.94 14.29 -1.41
CA LYS A 20 -12.02 13.32 -1.62
C LYS A 20 -12.77 13.49 -2.95
N SER A 21 -13.13 14.73 -3.31
CA SER A 21 -13.87 14.99 -4.56
C SER A 21 -13.05 14.65 -5.81
N ARG A 22 -11.75 14.94 -5.80
CA ARG A 22 -10.85 14.60 -6.93
C ARG A 22 -10.59 13.10 -6.99
N ILE A 23 -10.46 12.44 -5.85
CA ILE A 23 -10.35 10.97 -5.78
C ILE A 23 -11.60 10.31 -6.38
N GLN A 24 -12.81 10.80 -6.05
CA GLN A 24 -14.04 10.26 -6.62
C GLN A 24 -14.12 10.47 -8.14
N ALA A 25 -13.73 11.65 -8.63
CA ALA A 25 -13.65 11.90 -10.08
C ALA A 25 -12.66 10.96 -10.78
N LEU A 26 -11.49 10.70 -10.19
CA LEU A 26 -10.51 9.75 -10.71
C LEU A 26 -11.05 8.32 -10.78
N ARG A 27 -11.88 7.89 -9.81
CA ARG A 27 -12.53 6.59 -9.86
C ARG A 27 -13.50 6.46 -11.03
N HIS A 28 -14.38 7.45 -11.19
CA HIS A 28 -15.33 7.45 -12.30
C HIS A 28 -14.60 7.44 -13.66
N MET A 29 -13.48 8.17 -13.78
CA MET A 29 -12.64 8.12 -14.99
C MET A 29 -12.10 6.71 -15.25
N ASN A 30 -11.60 6.02 -14.21
CA ASN A 30 -11.09 4.64 -14.36
C ASN A 30 -12.17 3.63 -14.74
N GLU A 31 -13.34 3.75 -14.14
CA GLU A 31 -14.48 2.87 -14.43
C GLU A 31 -14.99 3.07 -15.86
N ALA A 32 -15.00 4.31 -16.35
CA ALA A 32 -15.41 4.64 -17.72
C ALA A 32 -14.37 4.19 -18.76
N SER A 33 -13.07 4.38 -18.48
CA SER A 33 -11.99 4.02 -19.43
C SER A 33 -11.81 2.52 -19.62
N GLY A 34 -12.21 1.70 -18.64
CA GLY A 34 -12.15 0.24 -18.74
C GLY A 34 -13.00 -0.37 -19.88
N ALA A 35 -13.97 0.37 -20.42
CA ALA A 35 -14.86 -0.10 -21.49
C ALA A 35 -14.24 0.01 -22.91
N ASP A 36 -13.36 1.00 -23.13
CA ASP A 36 -12.92 1.39 -24.49
C ASP A 36 -11.46 0.96 -24.79
N GLY A 37 -10.83 0.19 -23.90
CA GLY A 37 -9.46 -0.31 -24.05
C GLY A 37 -8.36 0.76 -23.97
N GLY A 38 -8.72 2.01 -23.69
CA GLY A 38 -7.80 3.12 -23.44
C GLY A 38 -7.45 3.25 -21.95
N GLY A 39 -6.17 3.46 -21.64
CA GLY A 39 -5.75 3.79 -20.27
C GLY A 39 -6.18 5.20 -19.86
N VAL A 40 -6.35 5.42 -18.55
CA VAL A 40 -6.60 6.77 -18.00
C VAL A 40 -5.32 7.60 -18.04
N ASN A 41 -5.39 8.82 -18.59
CA ASN A 41 -4.30 9.80 -18.46
C ASN A 41 -4.38 10.51 -17.09
N TYR A 42 -3.29 10.45 -16.32
CA TYR A 42 -3.17 11.08 -15.00
C TYR A 42 -2.33 12.36 -14.98
N GLU A 43 -1.89 12.85 -16.15
CA GLU A 43 -1.15 14.09 -16.24
C GLU A 43 -1.94 15.26 -15.62
N GLY A 44 -1.26 16.07 -14.80
CA GLY A 44 -1.87 17.18 -14.06
C GLY A 44 -2.65 16.78 -12.80
N GLN A 45 -2.85 15.48 -12.54
CA GLN A 45 -3.50 15.02 -11.31
C GLN A 45 -2.53 15.04 -10.13
N SER A 46 -3.05 15.29 -8.93
CA SER A 46 -2.21 15.24 -7.73
C SER A 46 -1.78 13.81 -7.43
N ALA A 47 -0.48 13.61 -7.18
CA ALA A 47 0.06 12.31 -6.78
C ALA A 47 -0.60 11.78 -5.50
N TYR A 48 -1.03 12.66 -4.58
CA TYR A 48 -1.75 12.28 -3.36
C TYR A 48 -3.15 11.72 -3.67
N ASP A 49 -3.85 12.29 -4.64
CA ASP A 49 -5.19 11.83 -5.03
C ASP A 49 -5.12 10.48 -5.73
N VAL A 50 -4.17 10.31 -6.66
CA VAL A 50 -3.94 9.05 -7.35
C VAL A 50 -3.53 7.95 -6.36
N ALA A 51 -2.66 8.27 -5.39
CA ALA A 51 -2.25 7.33 -4.35
C ALA A 51 -3.41 6.92 -3.43
N ASP A 52 -4.27 7.86 -3.03
CA ASP A 52 -5.44 7.56 -2.21
C ASP A 52 -6.49 6.75 -2.98
N MET A 53 -6.71 7.07 -4.26
CA MET A 53 -7.58 6.29 -5.14
C MET A 53 -7.11 4.84 -5.23
N LEU A 54 -5.82 4.61 -5.48
CA LEU A 54 -5.22 3.27 -5.55
C LEU A 54 -5.32 2.53 -4.19
N LYS A 55 -5.04 3.21 -3.08
CA LYS A 55 -5.17 2.63 -1.73
C LYS A 55 -6.60 2.22 -1.41
N GLN A 56 -7.58 2.97 -1.89
CA GLN A 56 -8.97 2.60 -1.67
C GLN A 56 -9.37 1.45 -2.62
N TYR A 57 -8.96 1.47 -3.89
CA TYR A 57 -9.23 0.38 -4.83
C TYR A 57 -8.81 -0.98 -4.26
N PHE A 58 -7.58 -1.10 -3.73
CA PHE A 58 -7.13 -2.36 -3.12
C PHE A 58 -7.88 -2.77 -1.84
N ARG A 59 -8.45 -1.81 -1.10
CA ARG A 59 -9.25 -2.08 0.10
C ARG A 59 -10.68 -2.50 -0.23
N ASP A 60 -11.21 -2.01 -1.34
CA ASP A 60 -12.59 -2.27 -1.77
C ASP A 60 -12.69 -3.58 -2.59
N LEU A 61 -11.57 -4.24 -2.88
CA LEU A 61 -11.59 -5.55 -3.55
C LEU A 61 -12.32 -6.60 -2.70
N PRO A 62 -13.11 -7.49 -3.32
CA PRO A 62 -13.85 -8.53 -2.61
C PRO A 62 -12.94 -9.53 -1.88
N GLU A 63 -11.71 -9.72 -2.36
CA GLU A 63 -10.66 -10.46 -1.65
C GLU A 63 -9.46 -9.54 -1.43
N PRO A 64 -8.87 -9.49 -0.22
CA PRO A 64 -7.65 -8.76 0.03
C PRO A 64 -6.50 -9.24 -0.88
N LEU A 65 -5.67 -8.32 -1.38
CA LEU A 65 -4.50 -8.65 -2.21
C LEU A 65 -3.58 -9.71 -1.56
N LEU A 66 -3.36 -9.58 -0.25
CA LEU A 66 -2.76 -10.63 0.54
C LEU A 66 -3.87 -11.63 0.85
N THR A 67 -4.02 -12.62 -0.03
CA THR A 67 -4.99 -13.69 0.14
C THR A 67 -4.86 -14.27 1.55
N SER A 68 -5.98 -14.63 2.16
CA SER A 68 -6.02 -15.20 3.51
C SER A 68 -5.06 -16.40 3.67
N LYS A 69 -4.80 -17.13 2.58
CA LYS A 69 -3.81 -18.21 2.51
C LYS A 69 -2.36 -17.79 2.78
N LEU A 70 -1.96 -16.59 2.36
CA LEU A 70 -0.60 -16.08 2.58
C LEU A 70 -0.49 -15.32 3.92
N SER A 71 -1.61 -14.86 4.48
CA SER A 71 -1.63 -14.14 5.76
C SER A 71 -1.08 -14.97 6.92
N GLU A 72 -1.41 -16.26 6.99
CA GLU A 72 -0.85 -17.20 7.98
C GLU A 72 0.67 -17.36 7.82
N THR A 73 1.15 -17.48 6.59
CA THR A 73 2.60 -17.58 6.31
C THR A 73 3.33 -16.31 6.76
N PHE A 74 2.78 -15.13 6.49
CA PHE A 74 3.37 -13.87 6.95
C PHE A 74 3.38 -13.75 8.48
N LEU A 75 2.32 -14.18 9.16
CA LEU A 75 2.27 -14.23 10.63
C LEU A 75 3.31 -15.20 11.20
N GLN A 76 3.43 -16.40 10.62
CA GLN A 76 4.46 -17.38 11.02
C GLN A 76 5.87 -16.82 10.85
N ILE A 77 6.16 -16.11 9.76
CA ILE A 77 7.46 -15.45 9.56
C ILE A 77 7.70 -14.37 10.61
N TYR A 78 6.69 -13.56 10.94
CA TYR A 78 6.80 -12.52 11.96
C TYR A 78 7.05 -13.11 13.35
N GLN A 79 6.28 -14.13 13.74
CA GLN A 79 6.42 -14.81 15.03
C GLN A 79 7.76 -15.56 15.15
N CYS A 80 8.25 -16.17 14.07
CA CYS A 80 9.56 -16.80 14.02
C CYS A 80 10.72 -15.81 14.26
N LYS A 81 10.54 -14.53 13.90
CA LYS A 81 11.52 -13.48 14.19
C LYS A 81 11.52 -13.04 15.66
N GLU A 82 10.36 -13.06 16.32
CA GLU A 82 10.26 -12.76 17.76
C GLU A 82 10.79 -13.92 18.61
N ALA A 83 10.58 -15.18 18.19
CA ALA A 83 11.15 -16.36 18.84
C ALA A 83 12.70 -16.41 18.81
N LYS A 84 13.35 -15.61 17.96
CA LYS A 84 14.82 -15.46 17.89
C LYS A 84 15.37 -14.28 18.70
N LYS A 85 14.52 -13.48 19.35
CA LYS A 85 14.96 -12.48 20.34
C LYS A 85 15.11 -13.07 21.75
N ASP A 86 14.52 -14.24 22.00
CA ASP A 86 14.62 -14.98 23.26
C ASP A 86 15.59 -16.18 23.17
N GLU A 87 16.77 -16.00 22.57
CA GLU A 87 17.92 -16.92 22.79
C GLU A 87 18.50 -16.84 24.22
N GLY A 88 17.75 -16.28 25.18
CA GLY A 88 18.09 -16.21 26.60
C GLY A 88 17.20 -17.00 27.56
N SER A 89 16.07 -17.58 27.12
CA SER A 89 15.12 -18.21 28.06
C SER A 89 14.47 -19.51 27.56
N CYS A 90 15.22 -20.33 26.81
CA CYS A 90 14.79 -21.69 26.45
C CYS A 90 15.82 -22.74 26.88
N ARG A 91 16.37 -22.60 28.11
CA ARG A 91 17.33 -23.55 28.70
C ARG A 91 16.98 -24.04 30.11
N GLN A 92 15.70 -24.11 30.48
CA GLN A 92 15.31 -24.73 31.75
C GLN A 92 14.13 -25.70 31.69
N LEU A 93 13.86 -26.32 30.53
CA LEU A 93 12.85 -27.39 30.45
C LEU A 93 13.43 -28.74 30.01
N TYR A 94 14.67 -29.03 30.42
CA TYR A 94 15.19 -30.38 30.52
C TYR A 94 16.06 -30.46 31.78
N ILE A 95 15.84 -31.47 32.62
CA ILE A 95 16.28 -31.65 34.03
C ILE A 95 15.34 -30.89 34.99
N SER A 96 14.39 -31.51 35.72
CA SER A 96 14.35 -32.81 36.38
C SER A 96 12.97 -33.46 36.35
#